data_AF-A0A920DQP6-F1
#
_entry.id   AF-A0A920DQP6-F1
#
_cell.length_a   1.000
_cell.length_b   1.000
_cell.length_c   1.000
_cell.angle_alpha   90.00
_cell.angle_beta   90.00
_cell.angle_gamma   90.00
#
_symmetry.space_group_name_H-M   'P 1'
#
loop_
_entity.id
_entity.type
_entity.pdbx_description
1 polymer ?
#
loop_
_entity_poly.entity_id
_entity_poly.type
_entity_poly.pdbx_seq_one_letter_code
_entity_poly.pdbx_strand_id
1 'polypeptide(L)' 'MATDPGFCEYLGCTDASACNYDMGRNVDDGSCEYPEEYYDCDGICLNDVDGDGM' A
#
# COMPACT_ATOMS: atom_id res chain seq x y z
N MET A 1 13.67 -13.01 22.58
CA MET A 1 12.49 -12.75 21.73
C MET A 1 11.94 -11.42 22.21
N ALA A 2 12.14 -10.35 21.42
CA ALA A 2 11.79 -8.95 21.64
C ALA A 2 11.52 -8.53 23.12
N THR A 3 12.59 -8.15 23.84
CA THR A 3 12.52 -7.64 25.22
C THR A 3 12.93 -6.17 25.34
N ASP A 4 12.78 -5.36 24.28
CA ASP A 4 13.07 -3.92 24.36
C ASP A 4 11.77 -3.08 24.29
N PRO A 5 11.40 -2.36 25.36
CA PRO A 5 10.14 -1.61 25.46
C PRO A 5 10.14 -0.28 24.68
N GLY A 6 11.17 0.00 23.86
CA GLY A 6 11.34 1.28 23.16
C GLY A 6 11.02 1.28 21.67
N PHE A 7 10.91 0.11 21.03
CA PHE A 7 10.70 0.03 19.59
C PHE A 7 9.72 -1.11 19.25
N CYS A 8 8.42 -0.85 19.38
CA CYS A 8 7.43 -1.72 18.77
C CYS A 8 7.56 -1.62 17.26
N GLU A 9 7.99 -2.71 16.63
CA GLU A 9 7.99 -2.86 15.19
C GLU A 9 6.59 -3.27 14.73
N TYR A 10 5.92 -2.36 14.06
CA TYR A 10 4.67 -2.58 13.39
C TYR A 10 4.97 -2.86 11.92
N LEU A 11 4.99 -4.16 11.60
CA LEU A 11 5.16 -4.69 10.26
C LEU A 11 3.92 -4.38 9.41
N GLY A 12 4.15 -3.87 8.21
CA GLY A 12 3.18 -3.65 7.15
C GLY A 12 3.67 -2.60 6.15
N CYS A 13 2.86 -2.27 5.15
CA CYS A 13 3.29 -1.34 4.11
C CYS A 13 3.50 0.10 4.64
N THR A 14 4.70 0.64 4.44
CA THR A 14 5.08 2.02 4.83
C THR A 14 5.16 2.98 3.64
N ASP A 15 4.97 2.47 2.42
CA ASP A 15 5.01 3.27 1.20
C ASP A 15 3.65 3.92 0.93
N ALA A 16 3.60 5.25 0.92
CA ALA A 16 2.37 6.02 0.68
C ALA A 16 1.82 5.90 -0.75
N SER A 17 2.60 5.33 -1.69
CA SER A 17 2.17 5.04 -3.06
C SER A 17 1.51 3.66 -3.21
N ALA A 18 1.56 2.81 -2.17
CA ALA A 18 0.89 1.53 -2.17
C ALA A 18 -0.59 1.63 -1.79
N CYS A 19 -1.40 0.75 -2.36
CA CYS A 19 -2.83 0.61 -2.10
C CYS A 19 -3.13 0.27 -0.63
N ASN A 20 -2.24 -0.47 0.02
CA ASN A 20 -2.38 -0.93 1.39
C ASN A 20 -1.47 -0.18 2.39
N TYR A 21 -1.10 1.07 2.06
CA TYR A 21 -0.36 1.95 2.96
C TYR A 21 -1.06 2.07 4.33
N ASP A 22 -0.31 1.84 5.42
CA ASP A 22 -0.81 2.02 6.78
C ASP A 22 0.17 2.91 7.57
N MET A 23 -0.32 4.09 7.95
CA MET A 23 0.44 5.09 8.72
C MET A 23 0.87 4.62 10.12
N GLY A 24 0.27 3.54 10.63
CA GLY A 24 0.66 2.90 11.90
C GLY A 24 1.86 1.96 11.77
N ARG A 25 2.35 1.71 10.55
CA ARG A 25 3.50 0.84 10.28
C ARG A 25 4.77 1.66 10.25
N ASN A 26 5.81 1.12 10.87
CA ASN A 26 7.13 1.74 10.95
C ASN A 26 8.23 0.84 10.37
N VAL A 27 7.88 -0.39 9.98
CA VAL A 27 8.79 -1.34 9.33
C VAL A 27 8.07 -1.94 8.13
N ASP A 28 8.60 -1.69 6.94
CA ASP A 28 8.14 -2.36 5.72
C ASP A 28 8.46 -3.85 5.80
N ASP A 29 7.44 -4.68 5.66
CA ASP A 29 7.54 -6.14 5.62
C ASP A 29 7.51 -6.70 4.19
N GLY A 30 7.48 -5.82 3.18
CA GLY A 30 7.38 -6.19 1.77
C GLY A 30 5.97 -6.62 1.37
N SER A 31 4.95 -6.36 2.20
CA SER A 31 3.55 -6.62 1.86
C SER A 31 2.91 -5.53 1.02
N CYS A 32 3.62 -4.47 0.64
CA CYS A 32 3.08 -3.37 -0.16
C CYS A 32 2.46 -3.85 -1.48
N GLU A 33 1.17 -3.57 -1.66
CA GLU A 33 0.43 -3.81 -2.88
C GLU A 33 0.36 -2.52 -3.68
N TYR A 34 0.81 -2.56 -4.93
CA TYR A 34 0.78 -1.40 -5.82
C TYR A 34 -0.29 -1.60 -6.89
N PRO A 35 -0.87 -0.51 -7.40
CA PRO A 35 -1.82 -0.62 -8.49
C PRO A 35 -1.12 -1.13 -9.76
N GLU A 36 -1.85 -1.89 -10.57
CA GLU A 36 -1.37 -2.33 -11.88
C GLU A 36 -1.18 -1.13 -12.83
N GLU A 37 -0.34 -1.29 -13.85
CA GLU A 37 -0.16 -0.25 -14.85
C GLU A 37 -1.52 0.06 -15.49
N TYR A 38 -1.93 1.33 -15.42
CA TYR A 38 -3.25 1.84 -15.88
C TYR A 38 -4.45 1.54 -14.98
N TYR A 39 -4.26 1.08 -13.75
CA TYR A 39 -5.33 0.97 -12.74
C TYR A 39 -4.99 1.79 -11.48
N ASP A 40 -5.99 2.09 -10.66
CA ASP A 40 -5.81 2.63 -9.31
C ASP A 40 -5.99 1.56 -8.22
N CYS A 41 -5.87 1.99 -6.97
CA CYS A 41 -5.93 1.14 -5.78
C CYS A 41 -7.30 0.48 -5.56
N ASP A 42 -8.35 1.06 -6.15
CA ASP A 42 -9.72 0.54 -6.09
C ASP A 42 -10.01 -0.42 -7.27
N GLY A 43 -9.01 -0.66 -8.12
CA GLY A 43 -9.13 -1.49 -9.32
C GLY A 43 -9.84 -0.78 -10.47
N ILE A 44 -9.90 0.55 -10.46
CA ILE A 44 -10.51 1.37 -11.51
C ILE A 44 -9.46 1.65 -12.59
N CYS A 45 -9.81 1.44 -13.86
CA CYS A 45 -8.95 1.77 -14.99
C CYS A 45 -8.74 3.30 -15.08
N LEU A 46 -7.50 3.76 -14.97
CA LEU A 46 -7.11 5.17 -15.09
C LEU A 46 -7.01 5.65 -16.55
N ASN A 47 -6.93 4.73 -17.51
CA ASN A 47 -6.94 5.01 -18.94
C ASN A 47 -8.35 4.90 -19.54
N ASP A 48 -9.33 5.50 -18.87
CA ASP A 48 -10.66 5.68 -19.43
C ASP A 48 -10.63 6.82 -20.47
N VAL A 49 -10.08 6.51 -21.65
CA VAL A 49 -9.89 7.46 -22.75
C VAL A 49 -11.23 7.89 -23.36
N ASP A 50 -12.27 7.07 -23.23
CA ASP A 50 -13.61 7.28 -23.75
C ASP A 50 -14.72 7.41 -22.68
N GLY A 51 -14.41 7.25 -21.39
CA GLY A 51 -15.31 7.63 -20.29
C GLY A 51 -16.41 6.62 -20.01
N ASP A 52 -16.24 5.35 -20.38
CA ASP A 52 -17.29 4.34 -20.33
C ASP A 52 -17.13 3.31 -19.21
N GLY A 53 -15.97 3.26 -18.54
CA GLY A 53 -15.78 2.45 -17.34
C GLY A 53 -16.15 0.97 -17.56
N MET A 54 -15.47 0.31 -18.51
CA MET A 54 -15.74 -1.04 -19.05
C MET A 54 -16.84 -1.15 -20.11
#